data_AF-A0A7X9KZF4-F1
#
_entry.id   AF-A0A7X9KZF4-F1
#
_cell.length_a   1.000
_cell.length_b   1.000
_cell.length_c   1.000
_cell.angle_alpha   90.00
_cell.angle_beta   90.00
_cell.angle_gamma   90.00
#
_symmetry.space_group_name_H-M   'P 1'
#
loop_
_entity.id
_entity.type
_entity.pdbx_description
1 polymer ?
#
loop_
_entity_poly.entity_id
_entity_poly.type
_entity_poly.pdbx_seq_one_letter_code
_entity_poly.pdbx_strand_id
1 'polypeptide(L)' 'MIEEYARGENFECPVCKQKTIRMIFDICDVCGWQYDLAYHDIPDRIGANKISLNQAKENYKKYGYFDPKYLHEKTNN' A
#
# COMPACT_ATOMS: atom_id res chain seq x y z
N MET A 1 -13.90 13.42 -11.47
CA MET A 1 -13.17 12.30 -10.81
C MET A 1 -12.14 11.60 -11.71
N ILE A 2 -11.84 12.08 -12.95
CA ILE A 2 -10.97 11.35 -13.89
C ILE A 2 -9.67 12.13 -14.24
N GLU A 3 -9.58 13.44 -13.97
CA GLU A 3 -8.39 14.21 -14.36
C GLU A 3 -7.19 14.09 -13.40
N GLU A 4 -7.40 13.87 -12.10
CA GLU A 4 -6.28 13.73 -11.15
C GLU A 4 -5.48 12.45 -11.36
N TYR A 5 -6.12 11.40 -11.88
CA TYR A 5 -5.48 10.11 -12.18
C TYR A 5 -4.77 10.07 -13.53
N ALA A 6 -4.87 11.13 -14.34
CA ALA A 6 -4.27 11.21 -15.66
C ALA A 6 -2.90 11.95 -15.69
N ARG A 7 -2.44 12.52 -14.56
CA ARG A 7 -1.25 13.40 -14.53
C ARG A 7 0.10 12.70 -14.72
N GLY A 8 0.14 11.38 -14.92
CA GLY A 8 1.39 10.64 -15.11
C GLY A 8 2.30 10.62 -13.88
N GLU A 9 1.80 11.06 -12.72
CA GLU A 9 2.52 11.05 -11.45
C GLU A 9 2.03 9.89 -10.58
N ASN A 10 2.97 9.19 -9.94
CA ASN A 10 2.64 8.14 -8.98
C ASN A 10 2.08 8.73 -7.67
N PHE A 11 1.05 8.08 -7.12
CA PHE A 11 0.49 8.38 -5.80
C PHE A 11 1.42 7.92 -4.68
N GLU A 12 1.33 8.62 -3.54
CA GLU A 12 2.01 8.23 -2.32
C GLU A 12 1.35 6.98 -1.71
N CYS A 13 2.16 5.97 -1.40
CA CYS A 13 1.71 4.82 -0.64
C CYS A 13 1.35 5.24 0.80
N PRO A 14 0.15 4.93 1.31
CA PRO A 14 -0.28 5.33 2.64
C PRO A 14 0.49 4.61 3.77
N VAL A 15 1.18 3.52 3.46
CA VAL A 15 1.98 2.72 4.40
C VAL A 15 3.42 3.21 4.48
N CYS A 16 4.15 3.21 3.36
CA CYS A 16 5.59 3.49 3.34
C CYS A 16 5.97 4.90 2.90
N LYS A 17 5.00 5.70 2.45
CA LYS A 17 5.20 7.10 2.03
C LYS A 17 6.04 7.31 0.77
N GLN A 18 6.31 6.23 0.02
CA GLN A 18 6.97 6.30 -1.28
C GLN A 18 5.96 6.52 -2.41
N LYS A 19 6.32 7.33 -3.41
CA LYS A 19 5.48 7.61 -4.60
C LYS A 19 5.65 6.51 -5.67
N THR A 20 5.12 5.33 -5.40
CA THR A 20 5.24 4.16 -6.31
C THR A 20 3.91 3.68 -6.87
N ILE A 21 2.78 4.23 -6.39
CA ILE A 21 1.46 3.75 -6.78
C ILE A 21 1.09 4.38 -8.12
N ARG A 22 0.94 3.59 -9.18
CA ARG A 22 0.62 4.08 -10.52
C ARG A 22 -0.88 4.26 -10.73
N MET A 23 -1.69 3.44 -10.08
CA MET A 23 -3.15 3.45 -10.20
C MET A 23 -3.85 2.81 -8.99
N ILE A 24 -5.17 2.93 -8.95
CA ILE A 24 -6.01 2.22 -7.97
C ILE A 24 -5.82 0.70 -8.18
N PHE A 25 -5.72 -0.05 -7.09
CA PHE A 25 -5.41 -1.48 -7.04
C PHE A 25 -3.97 -1.88 -7.39
N ASP A 26 -3.08 -0.92 -7.66
CA ASP A 26 -1.64 -1.18 -7.81
C ASP A 26 -1.01 -1.65 -6.49
N ILE A 27 0.08 -2.41 -6.59
CA ILE A 27 0.84 -2.90 -5.45
C ILE A 27 2.06 -2.01 -5.27
N CYS A 28 2.31 -1.56 -4.04
CA CYS A 28 3.49 -0.78 -3.74
C CYS A 28 4.76 -1.61 -3.85
N ASP A 29 5.64 -1.27 -4.81
CA ASP A 29 6.93 -1.94 -5.03
C ASP A 29 7.87 -1.92 -3.80
N VAL A 30 7.63 -1.04 -2.82
CA VAL A 30 8.49 -0.88 -1.63
C VAL A 30 8.03 -1.74 -0.46
N CYS A 31 6.72 -1.79 -0.23
CA CYS A 31 6.16 -2.38 0.98
C CYS A 31 5.10 -3.46 0.74
N GLY A 32 4.72 -3.73 -0.51
CA GLY A 32 3.74 -4.76 -0.89
C GLY A 32 2.27 -4.39 -0.66
N TRP A 33 1.98 -3.21 -0.11
CA TRP A 33 0.60 -2.78 0.13
C TRP A 33 -0.15 -2.57 -1.19
N GLN A 34 -1.31 -3.22 -1.36
CA GLN A 34 -2.23 -2.91 -2.46
C GLN A 34 -3.00 -1.63 -2.15
N TYR A 35 -2.90 -0.64 -3.04
CA TYR A 35 -3.53 0.66 -2.89
C TYR A 35 -5.02 0.61 -3.21
N ASP A 36 -5.86 1.06 -2.29
CA ASP A 36 -7.30 1.11 -2.47
C ASP A 36 -7.91 2.32 -1.74
N LEU A 37 -8.56 3.19 -2.51
CA LEU A 37 -9.17 4.43 -2.03
C LEU A 37 -10.28 4.17 -0.99
N ALA A 38 -11.01 3.06 -1.10
CA ALA A 38 -12.13 2.75 -0.21
C ALA A 38 -11.70 2.51 1.25
N TYR A 39 -10.40 2.41 1.51
CA TYR A 39 -9.83 2.11 2.82
C TYR A 39 -8.96 3.25 3.36
N HIS A 40 -8.84 4.35 2.62
CA HIS A 40 -8.08 5.52 3.06
C HIS A 40 -8.81 6.29 4.17
N ASP A 41 -10.13 6.41 4.05
CA ASP A 41 -10.96 7.14 5.01
C ASP A 41 -11.46 6.25 6.18
N ILE A 42 -11.20 4.95 6.11
CA ILE A 42 -11.59 3.97 7.15
C ILE A 42 -10.39 3.05 7.44
N PRO A 43 -9.39 3.53 8.21
CA PRO A 43 -8.08 2.88 8.34
C PRO A 43 -8.12 1.51 9.02
N ASP A 44 -9.17 1.19 9.77
CA ASP A 44 -9.37 -0.11 10.44
C ASP A 44 -10.16 -1.12 9.60
N ARG A 45 -10.71 -0.69 8.45
CA ARG A 45 -11.42 -1.59 7.54
C ARG A 45 -10.43 -2.55 6.87
N ILE A 46 -10.76 -3.83 6.86
CA ILE A 46 -9.94 -4.88 6.23
C ILE A 46 -10.40 -5.08 4.79
N GLY A 47 -9.47 -4.91 3.85
CA GLY A 47 -9.69 -5.08 2.41
C GLY A 47 -8.97 -6.26 1.80
N ALA A 48 -8.58 -6.13 0.54
CA ALA A 48 -7.82 -7.15 -0.20
C ALA A 48 -6.52 -7.56 0.52
N ASN A 49 -5.87 -6.62 1.21
CA ASN A 49 -4.64 -6.82 2.00
C ASN A 49 -4.80 -7.74 3.22
N LYS A 50 -6.03 -8.13 3.60
CA LYS A 50 -6.36 -8.99 4.76
C LYS A 50 -5.95 -8.46 6.14
N ILE A 51 -5.35 -7.28 6.21
CA ILE A 51 -5.08 -6.52 7.43
C ILE A 51 -5.52 -5.07 7.25
N SER A 52 -5.65 -4.34 8.35
CA SER A 52 -6.00 -2.92 8.33
C SER A 52 -4.82 -2.05 7.89
N LEU A 53 -5.10 -0.80 7.46
CA LEU A 53 -4.07 0.17 7.11
C LEU A 53 -3.20 0.51 8.33
N ASN A 54 -3.78 0.56 9.53
CA ASN A 54 -3.03 0.80 10.77
C ASN A 54 -2.07 -0.37 11.07
N GLN A 55 -2.55 -1.61 10.98
CA GLN A 55 -1.70 -2.78 11.17
C GLN A 55 -0.56 -2.82 10.14
N ALA A 56 -0.84 -2.47 8.88
CA ALA A 56 0.16 -2.40 7.83
C ALA A 56 1.25 -1.34 8.10
N LYS A 57 0.87 -0.16 8.62
CA LYS A 57 1.83 0.88 9.02
C LYS A 57 2.71 0.41 10.18
N GLU A 58 2.15 -0.27 11.17
CA GLU A 58 2.92 -0.82 12.30
C GLU A 58 3.88 -1.92 11.84
N ASN A 59 3.40 -2.84 11.02
CA ASN A 59 4.21 -3.90 10.42
C ASN A 59 5.36 -3.33 9.59
N TYR A 60 5.09 -2.30 8.77
CA TYR A 60 6.13 -1.66 7.96
C TYR A 60 7.21 -1.03 8.84
N LYS A 61 6.84 -0.35 9.93
CA LYS A 61 7.82 0.20 10.88
C LYS A 61 8.71 -0.89 11.50
N LYS A 62 8.16 -2.09 11.75
CA LYS A 62 8.87 -3.17 12.43
C LYS A 62 9.67 -4.08 11.48
N TYR A 63 9.15 -4.34 10.28
CA TYR A 63 9.65 -5.37 9.37
C TYR A 63 10.01 -4.84 7.97
N GLY A 64 9.69 -3.57 7.66
CA GLY A 64 9.91 -2.98 6.34
C GLY A 64 9.01 -3.55 5.24
N TYR A 65 7.88 -4.18 5.62
CA TYR A 65 6.85 -4.69 4.71
C TYR A 65 5.46 -4.60 5.36
N PHE A 66 4.40 -4.50 4.54
CA PHE A 66 3.04 -4.29 5.04
C PHE A 66 2.53 -5.46 5.89
N ASP A 67 2.87 -6.69 5.51
CA ASP A 67 2.53 -7.90 6.23
C ASP A 67 3.74 -8.83 6.24
N PRO A 68 4.34 -9.11 7.41
CA PRO A 68 5.56 -9.90 7.51
C PRO A 68 5.41 -11.32 6.94
N LYS A 69 4.18 -11.85 6.79
CA LYS A 69 3.99 -13.17 6.18
C LYS A 69 4.44 -13.24 4.73
N TYR A 70 4.44 -12.10 4.03
CA TYR A 70 4.86 -11.96 2.64
C TYR A 70 6.30 -11.43 2.49
N LEU A 71 7.06 -11.33 3.59
CA LEU A 71 8.42 -10.78 3.54
C LEU A 71 9.36 -11.57 2.61
N HIS A 72 9.11 -12.87 2.46
CA HIS A 72 9.86 -13.75 1.55
C HIS A 72 9.70 -13.38 0.07
N GLU A 73 8.61 -12.70 -0.31
CA GLU A 73 8.38 -12.22 -1.67
C GLU A 73 9.28 -11.03 -2.00
N LYS A 74 9.63 -10.22 -0.98
CA LYS A 74 10.52 -9.06 -1.13
C LYS A 74 11.95 -9.44 -1.53
N THR A 75 12.43 -10.62 -1.11
CA THR A 75 13.79 -11.08 -1.38
C THR A 75 13.96 -11.80 -2.71
N ASN A 76 12.85 -12.08 -3.41
CA ASN A 76 12.84 -12.84 -4.67
C ASN A 76 12.70 -11.94 -5.90
N ASN A 77 12.77 -10.61 -5.74
CA ASN A 77 12.63 -9.60 -6.78
C ASN A 77 13.82 -8.65 -6.81
#